data_AF-A0A413I5B5-F1
#
_entry.id   AF-A0A413I5B5-F1
#
_cell.length_a   1.000
_cell.length_b   1.000
_cell.length_c   1.000
_cell.angle_alpha   90.00
_cell.angle_beta   90.00
_cell.angle_gamma   90.00
#
_symmetry.space_group_name_H-M   'P 1'
#
loop_
_entity.id
_entity.type
_entity.pdbx_description
1 polymer ?
#
loop_
_entity_poly.entity_id
_entity_poly.type
_entity_poly.pdbx_seq_one_letter_code
_entity_poly.pdbx_strand_id
1 'polypeptide(L)'
;MKSFFTNQGVFAFVYLLLGILLLIHPVAFSQAVCYVLGVCALIYGIWKILGYWKDRKIGGVFQLELIVGVILTVIGLVALFKSEVLLSVLPVIIGLIILMDGLVTINQALNLRKLDYRWKYFLPMGIVVAVFGLILVLNPFGSAMLLMRFLGFTLLVDGCCDLWWYYKLKKLFE
;
A
#
# COMPACT_ATOMS: atom_id res chain seq x y z
N MET A 1 -2.51 -31.32 13.94
CA MET A 1 -2.76 -31.32 12.48
C MET A 1 -4.17 -30.85 12.10
N LYS A 2 -5.25 -31.28 12.77
CA LYS A 2 -6.63 -30.83 12.44
C LYS A 2 -6.85 -29.30 12.48
N SER A 3 -6.22 -28.57 13.41
CA SER A 3 -6.37 -27.09 13.47
C SER A 3 -5.66 -26.33 12.34
N PHE A 4 -4.63 -26.91 11.71
CA PHE A 4 -3.97 -26.30 10.56
C PHE A 4 -4.87 -26.30 9.32
N PHE A 5 -5.63 -27.38 9.09
CA PHE A 5 -6.57 -27.48 7.98
C PHE A 5 -7.81 -26.60 8.15
N THR A 6 -8.34 -26.46 9.38
CA THR A 6 -9.43 -25.52 9.66
C THR A 6 -8.99 -24.08 9.43
N ASN A 7 -7.76 -23.72 9.84
CA ASN A 7 -7.23 -22.38 9.62
C ASN A 7 -7.03 -22.09 8.13
N GLN A 8 -6.48 -23.02 7.35
CA GLN A 8 -6.30 -22.82 5.89
C GLN A 8 -7.62 -22.60 5.14
N GLY A 9 -8.67 -23.35 5.46
CA GLY A 9 -9.99 -23.16 4.84
C GLY A 9 -10.62 -21.80 5.21
N VAL A 10 -10.45 -21.36 6.45
CA VAL A 10 -10.93 -20.04 6.91
C VAL A 10 -10.17 -18.92 6.21
N PHE A 11 -8.84 -19.01 6.10
CA PHE A 11 -8.05 -18.02 5.36
C PHE A 11 -8.47 -17.92 3.90
N ALA A 12 -8.64 -19.05 3.19
CA ALA A 12 -9.09 -19.04 1.80
C ALA A 12 -10.48 -18.43 1.62
N PHE A 13 -11.41 -18.71 2.54
CA PHE A 13 -12.75 -18.11 2.53
C PHE A 13 -12.71 -16.60 2.81
N VAL A 14 -11.87 -16.16 3.76
CA VAL A 14 -11.64 -14.74 4.06
C VAL A 14 -11.02 -14.01 2.87
N TYR A 15 -10.05 -14.63 2.18
CA TYR A 15 -9.43 -14.05 0.96
C TYR A 15 -10.43 -13.94 -0.20
N LEU A 16 -11.29 -14.94 -0.41
CA LEU A 16 -12.36 -14.88 -1.40
C LEU A 16 -13.38 -13.78 -1.09
N LEU A 17 -13.82 -13.66 0.16
CA LEU A 17 -14.72 -12.59 0.60
C LEU A 17 -14.09 -11.21 0.45
N LEU A 18 -12.83 -11.05 0.87
CA LEU A 18 -12.08 -9.80 0.70
C LEU A 18 -11.89 -9.45 -0.78
N GLY A 19 -11.55 -10.42 -1.63
CA GLY A 19 -11.37 -10.23 -3.07
C GLY A 19 -12.66 -9.79 -3.77
N ILE A 20 -13.80 -10.41 -3.45
CA ILE A 20 -15.12 -10.02 -3.95
C ILE A 20 -15.50 -8.62 -3.46
N LEU A 21 -15.27 -8.32 -2.19
CA LEU A 21 -15.55 -6.99 -1.61
C LEU A 21 -14.71 -5.89 -2.27
N LEU A 22 -13.41 -6.15 -2.52
CA LEU A 22 -12.52 -5.24 -3.24
C LEU A 22 -12.97 -4.98 -4.68
N LEU A 23 -13.52 -6.00 -5.35
CA LEU A 23 -13.95 -5.90 -6.74
C LEU A 23 -15.26 -5.13 -6.91
N ILE A 24 -16.19 -5.25 -5.94
CA ILE A 24 -17.50 -4.60 -6.00
C ILE A 24 -17.39 -3.12 -5.56
N HIS A 25 -16.64 -2.83 -4.48
CA HIS A 25 -16.47 -1.47 -3.98
C HIS A 25 -15.02 -1.15 -3.58
N PRO A 26 -14.11 -0.93 -4.57
CA PRO A 26 -12.72 -0.60 -4.28
C PRO A 26 -12.57 0.68 -3.45
N VAL A 27 -13.47 1.65 -3.64
CA VAL A 27 -13.49 2.92 -2.89
C VAL A 27 -13.83 2.69 -1.40
N ALA A 28 -14.80 1.83 -1.10
CA ALA A 28 -15.18 1.54 0.29
C ALA A 28 -14.05 0.83 1.04
N PHE A 29 -13.31 -0.05 0.36
CA PHE A 29 -12.17 -0.74 0.95
C PHE A 29 -11.02 0.23 1.28
N SER A 30 -10.65 1.12 0.34
CA SER A 30 -9.59 2.10 0.60
C SER A 30 -9.99 3.11 1.67
N GLN A 31 -11.26 3.51 1.74
CA GLN A 31 -11.80 4.32 2.84
C GLN A 31 -11.72 3.59 4.18
N ALA A 32 -12.08 2.30 4.24
CA ALA A 32 -11.99 1.50 5.45
C ALA A 32 -10.54 1.39 5.95
N VAL A 33 -9.58 1.12 5.05
CA VAL A 33 -8.15 1.08 5.39
C VAL A 33 -7.68 2.43 5.92
N CYS A 34 -8.06 3.53 5.27
CA CYS A 34 -7.71 4.88 5.70
C CYS A 34 -8.32 5.22 7.07
N TYR A 35 -9.54 4.77 7.34
CA TYR A 35 -10.21 4.96 8.63
C TYR A 35 -9.48 4.20 9.75
N VAL A 36 -9.14 2.93 9.53
CA VAL A 36 -8.38 2.12 10.50
C VAL A 36 -7.01 2.76 10.78
N LEU A 37 -6.28 3.14 9.73
CA LEU A 37 -4.99 3.82 9.88
C LEU A 37 -5.12 5.17 10.60
N GLY A 38 -6.16 5.95 10.30
CA GLY A 38 -6.47 7.22 10.96
C GLY A 38 -6.74 7.06 12.46
N VAL A 39 -7.54 6.05 12.83
CA VAL A 39 -7.80 5.71 14.25
C VAL A 39 -6.50 5.29 14.94
N CYS A 40 -5.70 4.40 14.33
CA CYS A 40 -4.42 4.00 14.90
C CYS A 40 -3.46 5.18 15.08
N ALA A 41 -3.36 6.06 14.09
CA ALA A 41 -2.54 7.26 14.15
C ALA A 41 -2.99 8.22 15.25
N LEU A 42 -4.32 8.39 15.44
CA LEU A 42 -4.87 9.17 16.55
C LEU A 42 -4.50 8.58 17.91
N ILE A 43 -4.73 7.29 18.12
CA ILE A 43 -4.43 6.61 19.39
C ILE A 43 -2.94 6.76 19.72
N TYR A 44 -2.07 6.52 18.73
CA TYR A 44 -0.63 6.65 18.91
C TYR A 44 -0.20 8.10 19.18
N GLY A 45 -0.74 9.08 18.45
CA GLY A 45 -0.49 10.49 18.69
C GLY A 45 -0.89 10.94 20.10
N ILE A 46 -2.07 10.51 20.56
CA ILE A 46 -2.57 10.78 21.93
C ILE A 46 -1.65 10.14 22.97
N TRP A 47 -1.25 8.88 22.80
CA TRP A 47 -0.30 8.22 23.71
C TRP A 47 1.02 8.97 23.82
N LYS A 48 1.55 9.47 22.70
CA LYS A 48 2.80 10.24 22.69
C LYS A 48 2.67 11.58 23.43
N ILE A 49 1.53 12.27 23.27
CA ILE A 49 1.23 13.52 23.97
C ILE A 49 1.08 13.28 25.49
N LEU A 50 0.39 12.21 25.89
CA LEU A 50 0.23 11.85 27.30
C LEU A 50 1.57 11.42 27.95
N GLY A 51 2.42 10.71 27.22
CA GLY A 51 3.77 10.34 27.66
C GLY A 51 4.65 11.56 27.94
N TYR A 52 4.58 12.58 27.09
CA TYR A 52 5.31 13.84 27.30
C TYR A 52 4.96 14.53 28.62
N TRP A 53 3.68 14.48 29.01
CA TRP A 53 3.25 15.13 30.25
C TRP A 53 3.77 14.41 31.51
N LYS A 54 4.10 13.12 31.39
CA LYS A 54 4.57 12.28 32.51
C LYS A 54 6.08 12.36 32.74
N ASP A 55 6.88 12.54 31.68
CA ASP A 55 8.35 12.48 31.72
C ASP A 55 9.06 13.81 31.41
N ARG A 56 8.59 14.89 32.05
CA ARG A 56 9.03 16.29 31.87
C ARG A 56 10.52 16.59 32.17
N LYS A 57 11.38 15.60 32.39
CA LYS A 57 12.74 15.75 32.96
C LYS A 57 13.92 15.61 31.97
N ILE A 58 13.71 15.22 30.71
CA ILE A 58 14.82 15.02 29.74
C ILE A 58 14.55 15.79 28.43
N GLY A 59 14.96 17.05 28.40
CA GLY A 59 14.40 18.11 27.53
C GLY A 59 14.74 18.11 26.03
N GLY A 60 15.52 17.16 25.50
CA GLY A 60 15.95 17.19 24.09
C GLY A 60 15.15 16.25 23.17
N VAL A 61 15.10 14.96 23.51
CA VAL A 61 14.48 13.93 22.66
C VAL A 61 12.94 14.02 22.68
N PHE A 62 12.36 14.39 23.83
CA PHE A 62 10.90 14.46 24.02
C PHE A 62 10.22 15.64 23.30
N GLN A 63 10.95 16.71 22.94
CA GLN A 63 10.38 17.83 22.16
C GLN A 63 10.06 17.41 20.73
N LEU A 64 10.93 16.61 20.11
CA LEU A 64 10.67 16.01 18.79
C LEU A 64 9.49 15.02 18.88
N GLU A 65 9.36 14.30 20.00
CA GLU A 65 8.24 13.39 20.21
C GLU A 65 6.90 14.12 20.29
N LEU A 66 6.84 15.29 20.94
CA LEU A 66 5.64 16.13 20.93
C LEU A 66 5.28 16.61 19.53
N ILE A 67 6.25 17.17 18.80
CA ILE A 67 6.01 17.71 17.46
C ILE A 67 5.47 16.59 16.56
N VAL A 68 6.10 15.41 16.61
CA VAL A 68 5.64 14.22 15.88
C VAL A 68 4.26 13.76 16.34
N GLY A 69 3.99 13.77 17.66
CA GLY A 69 2.69 13.41 18.23
C GLY A 69 1.56 14.33 17.77
N VAL A 70 1.76 15.64 17.83
CA VAL A 70 0.80 16.65 17.36
C VAL A 70 0.55 16.52 15.86
N ILE A 71 1.62 16.36 15.06
CA ILE A 71 1.50 16.14 13.61
C ILE A 71 0.68 14.87 13.34
N LEU A 72 0.98 13.75 14.01
CA LEU A 72 0.25 12.49 13.85
C LEU A 72 -1.22 12.61 14.25
N THR A 73 -1.53 13.34 15.33
CA THR A 73 -2.92 13.58 15.74
C THR A 73 -3.67 14.42 14.71
N VAL A 74 -3.05 15.48 14.18
CA VAL A 74 -3.67 16.30 13.11
C VAL A 74 -3.89 15.48 11.84
N ILE A 75 -2.90 14.69 11.43
CA ILE A 75 -3.02 13.80 10.26
C ILE A 75 -4.13 12.77 10.48
N GLY A 76 -4.18 12.12 11.65
CA GLY A 76 -5.21 11.15 11.99
C GLY A 76 -6.62 11.76 12.01
N LEU A 77 -6.76 12.99 12.49
CA LEU A 77 -8.04 13.71 12.49
C LEU A 77 -8.48 14.04 11.05
N VAL A 78 -7.57 14.59 10.24
CA VAL A 78 -7.83 14.88 8.81
C VAL A 78 -8.16 13.60 8.05
N ALA A 79 -7.53 12.48 8.39
CA ALA A 79 -7.82 11.18 7.80
C ALA A 79 -9.26 10.71 8.02
N LEU A 80 -9.80 10.96 9.22
CA LEU A 80 -11.17 10.58 9.56
C LEU A 80 -12.22 11.47 8.90
N PHE A 81 -11.97 12.79 8.83
CA PHE A 81 -12.94 13.73 8.25
C PHE A 81 -12.86 13.81 6.72
N LYS A 82 -11.68 13.59 6.12
CA LYS A 82 -11.45 13.65 4.67
C LYS A 82 -10.50 12.56 4.20
N SER A 83 -10.92 11.30 4.32
CA SER A 83 -10.19 10.13 3.81
C SER A 83 -9.87 10.24 2.32
N GLU A 84 -10.74 10.91 1.54
CA GLU A 84 -10.51 11.18 0.10
C GLU A 84 -9.23 11.97 -0.18
N VAL A 85 -8.85 12.91 0.69
CA VAL A 85 -7.63 13.72 0.49
C VAL A 85 -6.39 12.85 0.62
N LEU A 86 -6.33 12.00 1.66
CA LEU A 86 -5.22 11.05 1.83
C LEU A 86 -5.11 10.07 0.67
N LEU A 87 -6.26 9.57 0.20
CA LEU A 87 -6.33 8.66 -0.94
C LEU A 87 -5.86 9.31 -2.24
N SER A 88 -5.94 10.63 -2.37
CA SER A 88 -5.40 11.37 -3.52
C SER A 88 -3.92 11.72 -3.38
N VAL A 89 -3.46 12.06 -2.17
CA VAL A 89 -2.09 12.54 -1.94
C VAL A 89 -1.08 11.40 -2.00
N LEU A 90 -1.42 10.22 -1.47
CA LEU A 90 -0.51 9.07 -1.43
C LEU A 90 -0.08 8.62 -2.84
N PRO A 91 -1.00 8.34 -3.79
CA PRO A 91 -0.62 7.97 -5.15
C PRO A 91 0.14 9.08 -5.89
N VAL A 92 -0.12 10.35 -5.59
CA VAL A 92 0.62 11.47 -6.21
C VAL A 92 2.08 11.47 -5.76
N ILE A 93 2.34 11.33 -4.46
CA ILE A 93 3.72 11.27 -3.94
C ILE A 93 4.45 10.06 -4.54
N ILE A 94 3.82 8.89 -4.52
CA ILE A 94 4.38 7.65 -5.09
C ILE A 94 4.62 7.82 -6.60
N GLY A 95 3.65 8.39 -7.33
CA GLY A 95 3.74 8.68 -8.76
C GLY A 95 4.88 9.61 -9.10
N LEU A 96 5.11 10.66 -8.30
CA LEU A 96 6.26 11.55 -8.45
C LEU A 96 7.59 10.82 -8.24
N ILE A 97 7.70 9.97 -7.21
CA ILE A 97 8.92 9.19 -6.96
C ILE A 97 9.19 8.24 -8.14
N ILE A 98 8.17 7.52 -8.61
CA ILE A 98 8.27 6.60 -9.76
C ILE A 98 8.61 7.37 -11.05
N LEU A 99 8.04 8.56 -11.26
CA LEU A 99 8.40 9.44 -12.37
C LEU A 99 9.88 9.77 -12.36
N MET A 100 10.39 10.22 -11.21
CA MET A 100 11.80 10.56 -11.08
C MET A 100 12.69 9.35 -11.33
N ASP A 101 12.34 8.18 -10.80
CA ASP A 101 13.07 6.93 -11.02
C ASP A 101 13.08 6.51 -12.51
N GLY A 102 11.93 6.63 -13.19
CA GLY A 102 11.81 6.40 -14.62
C GLY A 102 12.70 7.33 -15.44
N LEU A 103 12.70 8.63 -15.12
CA LEU A 103 13.58 9.62 -15.76
C LEU A 103 15.06 9.31 -15.53
N VAL A 104 15.45 8.89 -14.32
CA VAL A 104 16.81 8.49 -14.00
C VAL A 104 17.21 7.25 -14.83
N THR A 105 16.32 6.26 -14.93
CA THR A 105 16.55 5.03 -15.70
C THR A 105 16.71 5.32 -17.19
N ILE A 106 15.93 6.25 -17.75
CA ILE A 106 16.07 6.72 -19.13
C ILE A 106 17.44 7.37 -19.34
N ASN A 107 17.86 8.26 -18.44
CA ASN A 107 19.18 8.90 -18.51
C ASN A 107 20.32 7.87 -18.43
N GLN A 108 20.19 6.86 -17.56
CA GLN A 108 21.16 5.76 -17.47
C GLN A 108 21.19 4.94 -18.77
N ALA A 109 20.04 4.63 -19.37
CA ALA A 109 19.96 3.92 -20.64
C ALA A 109 20.59 4.70 -21.79
N LEU A 110 20.42 6.03 -21.82
CA LEU A 110 21.05 6.91 -22.80
C LEU A 110 22.57 7.02 -22.62
N ASN A 111 23.06 6.97 -21.38
CA ASN A 111 24.49 6.89 -21.10
C ASN A 111 25.06 5.51 -21.49
N LEU A 112 24.34 4.42 -21.25
CA LEU A 112 24.71 3.08 -21.73
C LEU A 112 24.69 2.96 -23.25
N ARG A 113 23.84 3.74 -23.93
CA ARG A 113 23.85 3.84 -25.41
C ARG A 113 25.17 4.40 -25.94
N LYS A 114 25.81 5.34 -25.22
CA LYS A 114 27.15 5.86 -25.58
C LYS A 114 28.26 4.83 -25.39
N LEU A 115 28.02 3.80 -24.59
CA LEU A 115 28.95 2.71 -24.28
C LEU A 115 28.67 1.42 -25.07
N ASP A 116 27.73 1.46 -26.02
CA ASP A 116 27.28 0.34 -26.87
C ASP A 116 26.87 -0.95 -26.12
N TYR A 117 26.43 -0.82 -24.86
CA TYR A 117 26.15 -1.98 -24.00
C TYR A 117 24.70 -2.01 -23.52
N ARG A 118 23.94 -3.03 -23.93
CA ARG A 118 22.60 -3.44 -23.42
C ARG A 118 21.53 -2.33 -23.25
N TRP A 119 21.69 -1.16 -23.87
CA TRP A 119 20.75 -0.04 -23.78
C TRP A 119 19.33 -0.36 -24.30
N LYS A 120 19.23 -1.31 -25.24
CA LYS A 120 17.97 -1.74 -25.87
C LYS A 120 16.93 -2.30 -24.88
N TYR A 121 17.34 -2.78 -23.72
CA TYR A 121 16.43 -3.30 -22.69
C TYR A 121 16.06 -2.25 -21.63
N PHE A 122 17.02 -1.42 -21.24
CA PHE A 122 16.82 -0.42 -20.18
C PHE A 122 15.98 0.79 -20.65
N LEU A 123 16.12 1.19 -21.91
CA LEU A 123 15.43 2.35 -22.47
C LEU A 123 13.90 2.17 -22.52
N PRO A 124 13.34 1.08 -23.08
CA PRO A 124 11.89 0.87 -23.05
C PRO A 124 11.37 0.67 -21.61
N MET A 125 12.15 0.05 -20.73
CA MET A 125 11.76 -0.15 -19.33
C MET A 125 11.62 1.19 -18.58
N GLY A 126 12.60 2.09 -18.72
CA GLY A 126 12.53 3.43 -18.13
C GLY A 126 11.35 4.26 -18.67
N ILE A 127 11.03 4.13 -19.97
CA ILE A 127 9.86 4.78 -20.57
C ILE A 127 8.56 4.25 -19.95
N VAL A 128 8.41 2.93 -19.82
CA VAL A 128 7.21 2.32 -19.20
C VAL A 128 7.04 2.82 -17.76
N VAL A 129 8.13 2.83 -16.97
CA VAL A 129 8.11 3.31 -15.58
C VAL A 129 7.74 4.80 -15.50
N ALA A 130 8.30 5.65 -16.38
CA ALA A 130 7.96 7.07 -16.44
C ALA A 130 6.49 7.29 -16.85
N VAL A 131 5.98 6.55 -17.83
CA VAL A 131 4.56 6.63 -18.24
C VAL A 131 3.65 6.20 -17.09
N PHE A 132 3.99 5.12 -16.37
CA PHE A 132 3.23 4.69 -15.19
C PHE A 132 3.20 5.75 -14.09
N GLY A 133 4.36 6.35 -13.78
CA GLY A 133 4.42 7.44 -12.82
C GLY A 133 3.57 8.64 -13.26
N LEU A 134 3.58 8.98 -14.56
CA LEU A 134 2.80 10.09 -15.10
C LEU A 134 1.29 9.85 -14.94
N ILE A 135 0.84 8.63 -15.24
CA ILE A 135 -0.55 8.22 -15.08
C ILE A 135 -0.98 8.31 -13.61
N LEU A 136 -0.12 7.92 -12.66
CA LEU A 136 -0.39 8.07 -11.23
C LEU A 136 -0.56 9.54 -10.81
N VAL A 137 0.25 10.45 -11.34
CA VAL A 137 0.18 11.88 -10.99
C VAL A 137 -1.03 12.55 -11.64
N LEU A 138 -1.33 12.26 -12.90
CA LEU A 138 -2.45 12.88 -13.62
C LEU A 138 -3.81 12.31 -13.21
N ASN A 139 -3.87 11.03 -12.84
CA ASN A 139 -5.09 10.34 -12.42
C ASN A 139 -4.84 9.47 -11.19
N PRO A 140 -4.65 10.06 -10.00
CA PRO A 140 -4.35 9.31 -8.78
C PRO A 140 -5.49 8.38 -8.38
N PHE A 141 -6.74 8.84 -8.47
CA PHE A 141 -7.92 8.01 -8.15
C PHE A 141 -8.13 6.86 -9.15
N GLY A 142 -7.99 7.13 -10.45
CA GLY A 142 -8.11 6.10 -11.49
C GLY A 142 -7.02 5.04 -11.35
N SER A 143 -5.79 5.46 -11.09
CA SER A 143 -4.65 4.57 -10.90
C SER A 143 -4.78 3.73 -9.62
N ALA A 144 -5.20 4.34 -8.50
CA ALA A 144 -5.45 3.63 -7.25
C ALA A 144 -6.58 2.59 -7.42
N MET A 145 -7.64 2.93 -8.16
CA MET A 145 -8.74 2.01 -8.45
C MET A 145 -8.27 0.84 -9.32
N LEU A 146 -7.45 1.08 -10.36
CA LEU A 146 -6.86 0.04 -11.19
C LEU A 146 -5.95 -0.90 -10.37
N LEU A 147 -5.10 -0.34 -9.51
CA LEU A 147 -4.23 -1.11 -8.62
C LEU A 147 -5.05 -1.97 -7.65
N MET A 148 -6.10 -1.43 -7.03
CA MET A 148 -6.99 -2.20 -6.16
C MET A 148 -7.74 -3.30 -6.91
N ARG A 149 -8.16 -3.03 -8.14
CA ARG A 149 -8.82 -4.03 -8.98
C ARG A 149 -7.87 -5.16 -9.36
N PHE A 150 -6.61 -4.82 -9.65
CA PHE A 150 -5.54 -5.78 -9.90
C PHE A 150 -5.24 -6.61 -8.64
N LEU A 151 -5.14 -5.99 -7.46
CA LEU A 151 -4.97 -6.68 -6.18
C LEU A 151 -6.16 -7.59 -5.85
N GLY A 152 -7.39 -7.14 -6.09
CA GLY A 152 -8.59 -7.97 -5.92
C GLY A 152 -8.58 -9.18 -6.85
N PHE A 153 -8.12 -9.00 -8.10
CA PHE A 153 -7.93 -10.10 -9.04
C PHE A 153 -6.86 -11.10 -8.58
N THR A 154 -5.69 -10.62 -8.13
CA THR A 154 -4.64 -11.52 -7.61
C THR A 154 -5.12 -12.28 -6.38
N LEU A 155 -5.88 -11.65 -5.48
CA LEU A 155 -6.47 -12.31 -4.31
C LEU A 155 -7.47 -13.40 -4.69
N LEU A 156 -8.26 -13.21 -5.74
CA LEU A 156 -9.14 -14.27 -6.26
C LEU A 156 -8.33 -15.46 -6.78
N VAL A 157 -7.27 -15.18 -7.54
CA VAL A 157 -6.38 -16.22 -8.08
C VAL A 157 -5.72 -17.00 -6.94
N ASP A 158 -5.19 -16.30 -5.94
CA ASP A 158 -4.57 -16.93 -4.75
C ASP A 158 -5.58 -17.77 -3.97
N GLY A 159 -6.80 -17.27 -3.73
CA GLY A 159 -7.87 -18.02 -3.07
C GLY A 159 -8.28 -19.29 -3.83
N CYS A 160 -8.30 -19.25 -5.16
CA CYS A 160 -8.53 -20.43 -5.99
C CYS A 160 -7.38 -21.45 -5.93
N CYS A 161 -6.13 -20.97 -5.94
CA CYS A 161 -4.94 -21.80 -5.80
C CYS A 161 -4.90 -22.52 -4.44
N ASP A 162 -5.19 -21.81 -3.35
CA ASP A 162 -5.24 -22.38 -2.00
C ASP A 162 -6.35 -23.43 -1.86
N LEU A 163 -7.53 -23.20 -2.44
CA LEU A 163 -8.60 -24.21 -2.49
C LEU A 163 -8.13 -25.46 -3.22
N TRP A 164 -7.48 -25.31 -4.37
CA TRP A 164 -6.98 -26.43 -5.15
C TRP A 164 -5.91 -27.21 -4.38
N TRP A 165 -4.99 -26.53 -3.69
CA TRP A 165 -3.99 -27.15 -2.84
C TRP A 165 -4.63 -27.93 -1.69
N TYR A 166 -5.65 -27.37 -1.03
CA TYR A 166 -6.42 -28.04 0.01
C TYR A 166 -7.07 -29.34 -0.50
N TYR A 167 -7.74 -29.32 -1.65
CA TYR A 167 -8.33 -30.53 -2.25
C TYR A 167 -7.27 -31.58 -2.59
N LYS A 168 -6.12 -31.15 -3.11
CA LYS A 168 -5.02 -32.04 -3.49
C LYS A 168 -4.35 -32.68 -2.26
N LEU A 169 -4.12 -31.91 -1.19
CA LEU A 169 -3.58 -32.40 0.09
C LEU A 169 -4.53 -33.36 0.79
N LYS A 170 -5.84 -33.06 0.79
CA LYS A 170 -6.86 -33.93 1.40
C LYS A 170 -6.92 -35.29 0.69
N LYS A 171 -6.83 -35.29 -0.64
CA LYS A 171 -6.79 -36.51 -1.47
C LYS A 171 -5.49 -37.29 -1.35
N LEU A 172 -4.40 -36.68 -0.87
CA LEU A 172 -3.10 -37.33 -0.68
C LEU A 172 -2.95 -37.99 0.70
N PHE A 173 -3.84 -37.65 1.65
CA PHE A 173 -3.85 -38.12 3.04
C PHE A 173 -5.06 -39.01 3.37
N GLU A 174 -5.95 -39.24 2.41
CA GLU A 174 -6.92 -40.36 2.36
C GLU A 174 -6.30 -41.55 1.64
#